data_AF-A0A1I1KRC8-F1
#
_entry.id   AF-A0A1I1KRC8-F1
#
_cell.length_a   1.000
_cell.length_b   1.000
_cell.length_c   1.000
_cell.angle_alpha   90.00
_cell.angle_beta   90.00
_cell.angle_gamma   90.00
#
_symmetry.space_group_name_H-M   'P 1'
#
loop_
_entity.id
_entity.type
_entity.pdbx_description
1 polymer ?
#
loop_
_entity_poly.entity_id
_entity_poly.type
_entity_poly.pdbx_seq_one_letter_code
_entity_poly.pdbx_strand_id
1 'polypeptide(L)'
;MDWGIDPARVAEISTIASSRRFSARDTEKFVLAITGGGSENADLPLWDMLQVLFSLGALTANPRMPARDAAIGCLLDESGILLRPLRQEGPVRAVLAGATIEASAAEIVLSYGAGKGEAKTRSFSWSRIRRALGLADFLFAAEADERSEGGLVALRTALDAVFALSSFDEDGMKRAVQEPARFMRAWRRRHLPLLAFADLIRQREAFLNASGRRERQREFDPDDLIALWSFALLHGETWSFARFTERFSALMREERSSVGRRDFMAPASMDTLMARQPSENPEEALIAWLDHQAILGELEDDEPQEDDEPEEEDEDGVVRERVYAALMRLPAEPKFLNKEERESIGRALAILPLAHEQPLTLARSRAVAPWENRLVEASRRIAGSNRGQVDQSPEAFDYAGIGAALAALGKRLDELLLIGNALEAIEGPQSEAATAEGQKLLRRWRHDRASFRIDDAKLALIFARHGGALRTVAAALHRINRQQKRFGETTDLVAQAASDEARFTDVFSQRYQGRSKRP
;
A
#
# COMPACT_ATOMS: atom_id res chain seq x y z
N MET A 1 -14.65 5.71 -14.74
CA MET A 1 -13.67 4.75 -14.21
C MET A 1 -14.27 4.13 -12.97
N ASP A 2 -14.28 2.80 -12.86
CA ASP A 2 -14.67 2.12 -11.63
C ASP A 2 -13.47 2.15 -10.67
N TRP A 3 -13.63 2.76 -9.51
CA TRP A 3 -12.57 2.90 -8.49
C TRP A 3 -12.42 1.64 -7.63
N GLY A 4 -13.14 0.56 -7.94
CA GLY A 4 -13.11 -0.69 -7.18
C GLY A 4 -13.66 -0.51 -5.77
N ILE A 5 -14.62 0.41 -5.63
CA ILE A 5 -15.24 0.76 -4.35
C ILE A 5 -16.40 -0.18 -4.10
N ASP A 6 -16.35 -0.89 -2.97
CA ASP A 6 -17.41 -1.77 -2.50
C ASP A 6 -18.71 -0.97 -2.23
N PRO A 7 -19.81 -1.21 -2.97
CA PRO A 7 -21.03 -0.43 -2.83
C PRO A 7 -21.69 -0.56 -1.45
N ALA A 8 -21.62 -1.73 -0.83
CA ALA A 8 -22.19 -1.95 0.50
C ALA A 8 -21.48 -1.08 1.54
N ARG A 9 -20.16 -0.90 1.39
CA ARG A 9 -19.37 -0.05 2.30
C ARG A 9 -19.64 1.42 2.14
N VAL A 10 -20.05 1.87 0.96
CA VAL A 10 -20.46 3.26 0.78
C VAL A 10 -21.86 3.51 1.30
N ALA A 11 -22.77 2.55 1.19
CA ALA A 11 -24.06 2.62 1.87
C ALA A 11 -23.87 2.77 3.39
N GLU A 12 -22.92 2.02 3.98
CA GLU A 12 -22.53 2.17 5.39
C GLU A 12 -22.01 3.60 5.70
N ILE A 13 -21.09 4.12 4.88
CA ILE A 13 -20.56 5.50 5.03
C ILE A 13 -21.69 6.53 4.90
N SER A 14 -22.63 6.32 3.99
CA SER A 14 -23.79 7.19 3.75
C SER A 14 -24.74 7.22 4.94
N THR A 15 -25.04 6.04 5.50
CA THR A 15 -25.89 5.91 6.69
C THR A 15 -25.27 6.63 7.88
N ILE A 16 -23.96 6.54 8.06
CA ILE A 16 -23.24 7.27 9.13
C ILE A 16 -23.28 8.79 8.89
N ALA A 17 -23.00 9.24 7.66
CA ALA A 17 -23.04 10.67 7.32
C ALA A 17 -24.46 11.26 7.53
N SER A 18 -25.49 10.50 7.16
CA SER A 18 -26.90 10.88 7.29
C SER A 18 -27.36 10.92 8.75
N SER A 19 -27.09 9.86 9.53
CA SER A 19 -27.43 9.81 10.96
C SER A 19 -26.79 10.95 11.75
N ARG A 20 -25.54 11.31 11.42
CA ARG A 20 -24.82 12.44 12.05
C ARG A 20 -25.11 13.81 11.44
N ARG A 21 -25.99 13.89 10.43
CA ARG A 21 -26.43 15.11 9.74
C ARG A 21 -25.24 15.94 9.26
N PHE A 22 -24.35 15.31 8.51
CA PHE A 22 -23.21 16.01 7.91
C PHE A 22 -23.67 16.99 6.83
N SER A 23 -23.03 18.15 6.78
CA SER A 23 -23.09 19.02 5.60
C SER A 23 -22.28 18.41 4.47
N ALA A 24 -22.50 18.81 3.21
CA ALA A 24 -21.69 18.33 2.07
C ALA A 24 -20.17 18.43 2.33
N ARG A 25 -19.73 19.56 2.92
CA ARG A 25 -18.32 19.77 3.31
C ARG A 25 -17.86 18.86 4.45
N ASP A 26 -18.75 18.47 5.36
CA ASP A 26 -18.42 17.52 6.42
C ASP A 26 -18.37 16.09 5.90
N THR A 27 -19.26 15.74 4.96
CA THR A 27 -19.25 14.47 4.23
C THR A 27 -17.95 14.30 3.45
N GLU A 28 -17.53 15.31 2.69
CA GLU A 28 -16.24 15.30 1.99
C GLU A 28 -15.08 15.01 2.95
N LYS A 29 -15.00 15.72 4.07
CA LYS A 29 -13.94 15.54 5.06
C LYS A 29 -13.99 14.20 5.77
N PHE A 30 -15.18 13.64 5.95
CA PHE A 30 -15.39 12.33 6.54
C PHE A 30 -14.93 11.23 5.59
N VAL A 31 -15.31 11.33 4.31
CA VAL A 31 -14.82 10.47 3.25
C VAL A 31 -13.29 10.52 3.18
N LEU A 32 -12.68 11.70 3.17
CA LEU A 32 -11.23 11.86 3.18
C LEU A 32 -10.56 11.20 4.41
N ALA A 33 -11.22 11.19 5.57
CA ALA A 33 -10.72 10.50 6.75
C ALA A 33 -10.78 8.96 6.60
N ILE A 34 -11.82 8.44 5.95
CA ILE A 34 -11.98 6.99 5.71
C ILE A 34 -11.06 6.51 4.61
N THR A 35 -10.94 7.25 3.52
CA THR A 35 -10.06 6.94 2.38
C THR A 35 -8.59 7.19 2.75
N GLY A 36 -8.32 8.20 3.59
CA GLY A 36 -6.96 8.69 3.83
C GLY A 36 -6.47 9.67 2.76
N GLY A 37 -7.38 10.13 1.90
CA GLY A 37 -7.10 11.14 0.88
C GLY A 37 -6.81 12.52 1.48
N GLY A 38 -5.94 13.30 0.83
CA GLY A 38 -5.76 14.73 1.10
C GLY A 38 -4.96 15.12 2.36
N SER A 39 -4.23 14.21 3.03
CA SER A 39 -3.34 14.61 4.13
C SER A 39 -1.96 13.93 4.08
N GLU A 40 -0.91 14.70 4.39
CA GLU A 40 0.45 14.17 4.61
C GLU A 40 0.51 13.18 5.79
N ASN A 41 -0.51 13.18 6.67
CA ASN A 41 -0.66 12.29 7.82
C ASN A 41 -2.06 11.67 7.85
N ALA A 42 -2.25 10.56 7.11
CA ALA A 42 -3.52 9.83 7.04
C ALA A 42 -4.08 9.34 8.40
N ASP A 43 -3.26 9.39 9.46
CA ASP A 43 -3.65 9.02 10.82
C ASP A 43 -4.22 10.22 11.61
N LEU A 44 -4.02 11.48 11.17
CA LEU A 44 -4.45 12.69 11.92
C LEU A 44 -5.95 12.70 12.28
N PRO A 45 -6.88 12.26 11.41
CA PRO A 45 -8.29 12.13 11.80
C PRO A 45 -8.54 11.18 12.98
N LEU A 46 -7.74 10.10 13.10
CA LEU A 46 -7.83 9.16 14.23
C LEU A 46 -7.30 9.78 15.52
N TRP A 47 -6.27 10.64 15.43
CA TRP A 47 -5.79 11.43 16.57
C TRP A 47 -6.87 12.39 17.07
N ASP A 48 -7.51 13.11 16.16
CA ASP A 48 -8.61 14.02 16.47
C ASP A 48 -9.77 13.26 17.12
N MET A 49 -10.14 12.11 16.56
CA MET A 49 -11.21 11.26 17.08
C MET A 49 -10.96 10.87 18.54
N LEU A 50 -9.77 10.35 18.86
CA LEU A 50 -9.45 9.93 20.22
C LEU A 50 -9.35 11.12 21.19
N GLN A 51 -8.83 12.28 20.75
CA GLN A 51 -8.80 13.50 21.57
C GLN A 51 -10.22 14.03 21.85
N VAL A 52 -11.11 13.97 20.87
CA VAL A 52 -12.52 14.32 21.04
C VAL A 52 -13.20 13.35 22.00
N LEU A 53 -13.07 12.03 21.82
CA LEU A 53 -13.67 11.04 22.71
C LEU A 53 -13.14 11.16 24.15
N PHE A 54 -11.85 11.40 24.33
CA PHE A 54 -11.27 11.68 25.64
C PHE A 54 -11.89 12.92 26.28
N SER A 55 -11.98 14.02 25.52
CA SER A 55 -12.54 15.29 26.00
C SER A 55 -14.01 15.17 26.37
N LEU A 56 -14.80 14.51 25.52
CA LEU A 56 -16.21 14.24 25.77
C LEU A 56 -16.39 13.37 27.02
N GLY A 57 -15.65 12.26 27.11
CA GLY A 57 -15.69 11.38 28.28
C GLY A 57 -15.34 12.09 29.58
N ALA A 58 -14.33 12.97 29.57
CA ALA A 58 -13.97 13.77 30.74
C ALA A 58 -15.09 14.75 31.16
N LEU A 59 -15.74 15.39 30.19
CA LEU A 59 -16.80 16.38 30.43
C LEU A 59 -18.13 15.77 30.86
N THR A 60 -18.43 14.54 30.43
CA THR A 60 -19.71 13.86 30.69
C THR A 60 -19.63 12.78 31.77
N ALA A 61 -18.43 12.47 32.27
CA ALA A 61 -18.22 11.54 33.37
C ALA A 61 -19.03 11.92 34.62
N ASN A 62 -19.52 10.91 35.32
CA ASN A 62 -20.16 11.08 36.62
C ASN A 62 -19.85 9.87 37.53
N PRO A 63 -20.17 9.90 38.83
CA PRO A 63 -19.82 8.82 39.75
C PRO A 63 -20.34 7.43 39.37
N ARG A 64 -21.36 7.34 38.51
CA ARG A 64 -21.93 6.07 38.03
C ARG A 64 -21.48 5.69 36.61
N MET A 65 -20.77 6.58 35.92
CA MET A 65 -20.32 6.41 34.54
C MET A 65 -18.91 6.98 34.41
N PRO A 66 -17.86 6.13 34.49
CA PRO A 66 -16.48 6.58 34.38
C PRO A 66 -16.23 7.19 32.99
N ALA A 67 -15.20 8.05 32.88
CA ALA A 67 -14.97 8.87 31.69
C ALA A 67 -14.90 8.08 30.38
N ARG A 68 -14.31 6.88 30.41
CA ARG A 68 -14.28 5.96 29.27
C ARG A 68 -15.69 5.56 28.81
N ASP A 69 -16.52 5.12 29.74
CA ASP A 69 -17.87 4.66 29.43
C ASP A 69 -18.77 5.85 29.06
N ALA A 70 -18.50 7.03 29.62
CA ALA A 70 -19.13 8.28 29.23
C ALA A 70 -18.78 8.69 27.79
N ALA A 71 -17.54 8.46 27.35
CA ALA A 71 -17.15 8.66 25.95
C ALA A 71 -17.90 7.73 24.99
N ILE A 72 -18.06 6.46 25.37
CA ILE A 72 -18.87 5.48 24.61
C ILE A 72 -20.35 5.91 24.63
N GLY A 73 -20.85 6.40 25.76
CA GLY A 73 -22.20 6.98 25.84
C GLY A 73 -22.40 8.14 24.86
N CYS A 74 -21.42 9.06 24.76
CA CYS A 74 -21.45 10.15 23.78
C CYS A 74 -21.35 9.67 22.33
N LEU A 75 -20.64 8.57 22.07
CA LEU A 75 -20.62 7.92 20.76
C LEU A 75 -22.02 7.44 20.40
N LEU A 76 -22.67 6.68 21.27
CA LEU A 76 -23.99 6.08 21.00
C LEU A 76 -25.15 7.09 21.10
N ASP A 77 -24.90 8.34 21.49
CA ASP A 77 -25.92 9.38 21.63
C ASP A 77 -26.25 10.06 20.29
N GLU A 78 -27.07 9.39 19.49
CA GLU A 78 -27.61 9.95 18.22
C GLU A 78 -28.50 11.18 18.45
N SER A 79 -29.18 11.24 19.61
CA SER A 79 -30.11 12.31 19.98
C SER A 79 -29.41 13.61 20.44
N GLY A 80 -28.12 13.51 20.73
CA GLY A 80 -27.26 14.58 21.26
C GLY A 80 -27.62 15.03 22.67
N ILE A 81 -28.37 14.25 23.45
CA ILE A 81 -28.78 14.59 24.82
C ILE A 81 -27.58 14.83 25.74
N LEU A 82 -26.54 14.02 25.65
CA LEU A 82 -25.31 14.14 26.45
C LEU A 82 -24.45 15.33 26.00
N LEU A 83 -24.56 15.73 24.73
CA LEU A 83 -23.78 16.83 24.15
C LEU A 83 -24.45 18.20 24.30
N ARG A 84 -25.77 18.26 24.44
CA ARG A 84 -26.54 19.52 24.59
C ARG A 84 -26.07 20.38 25.78
N PRO A 85 -25.83 19.83 26.99
CA PRO A 85 -25.35 20.61 28.13
C PRO A 85 -23.98 21.25 27.91
N LEU A 86 -23.16 20.69 27.01
CA LEU A 86 -21.83 21.22 26.70
C LEU A 86 -21.87 22.40 25.72
N ARG A 87 -23.02 22.65 25.06
CA ARG A 87 -23.24 23.73 24.09
C ARG A 87 -23.93 24.94 24.70
N GLN A 88 -23.43 25.43 25.82
CA GLN A 88 -24.03 26.55 26.55
C GLN A 88 -23.12 27.78 26.51
N GLU A 89 -23.67 28.95 26.84
CA GLU A 89 -22.91 30.22 26.91
C GLU A 89 -21.88 30.20 28.05
N GLY A 90 -22.11 29.44 29.12
CA GLY A 90 -21.15 29.23 30.20
C GLY A 90 -20.18 28.08 29.91
N PRO A 91 -18.87 28.22 30.18
CA PRO A 91 -17.91 27.16 29.91
C PRO A 91 -18.05 25.99 30.89
N VAL A 92 -18.16 24.77 30.36
CA VAL A 92 -18.10 23.54 31.14
C VAL A 92 -16.66 23.06 31.17
N ARG A 93 -16.11 22.82 32.37
CA ARG A 93 -14.69 22.49 32.55
C ARG A 93 -14.51 21.16 33.27
N ALA A 94 -13.54 20.39 32.82
CA ALA A 94 -13.10 19.15 33.44
C ALA A 94 -11.56 19.06 33.43
N VAL A 95 -11.02 18.28 34.36
CA VAL A 95 -9.60 17.94 34.39
C VAL A 95 -9.47 16.42 34.47
N LEU A 96 -8.72 15.84 33.54
CA LEU A 96 -8.47 14.40 33.49
C LEU A 96 -7.03 14.14 33.03
N ALA A 97 -6.31 13.26 33.73
CA ALA A 97 -4.92 12.89 33.41
C ALA A 97 -4.00 14.13 33.18
N GLY A 98 -4.13 15.18 34.00
CA GLY A 98 -3.32 16.40 33.86
C GLY A 98 -3.63 17.27 32.63
N ALA A 99 -4.66 16.93 31.85
CA ALA A 99 -5.21 17.79 30.81
C ALA A 99 -6.42 18.57 31.32
N THR A 100 -6.54 19.82 30.88
CA THR A 100 -7.69 20.69 31.11
C THR A 100 -8.56 20.69 29.86
N ILE A 101 -9.85 20.44 30.03
CA ILE A 101 -10.84 20.40 28.97
C ILE A 101 -11.90 21.46 29.25
N GLU A 102 -12.17 22.30 28.26
CA GLU A 102 -13.19 23.35 28.34
C GLU A 102 -14.13 23.25 27.13
N ALA A 103 -15.43 23.14 27.38
CA ALA A 103 -16.46 23.17 26.35
C ALA A 103 -17.24 24.49 26.39
N SER A 104 -17.57 24.99 25.21
CA SER A 104 -18.35 26.20 25.00
C SER A 104 -19.38 25.99 23.89
N ALA A 105 -20.23 27.01 23.67
CA ALA A 105 -21.15 27.04 22.54
C ALA A 105 -20.45 26.84 21.16
N ALA A 106 -19.18 27.22 21.01
CA ALA A 106 -18.48 27.17 19.73
C ALA A 106 -17.59 25.92 19.55
N GLU A 107 -16.91 25.50 20.61
CA GLU A 107 -15.86 24.49 20.52
C GLU A 107 -15.54 23.81 21.87
N ILE A 108 -14.78 22.72 21.78
CA ILE A 108 -14.08 22.10 22.91
C ILE A 108 -12.58 22.37 22.76
N VAL A 109 -11.97 22.87 23.84
CA VAL A 109 -10.53 23.15 23.93
C VAL A 109 -9.90 22.14 24.89
N LEU A 110 -8.89 21.43 24.39
CA LEU A 110 -8.07 20.48 25.14
C LEU A 110 -6.67 21.08 25.32
N SER A 111 -6.24 21.24 26.57
CA SER A 111 -4.93 21.78 26.94
C SER A 111 -4.14 20.77 27.78
N TYR A 112 -2.90 20.44 27.40
CA TYR A 112 -2.08 19.43 28.08
C TYR A 112 -0.57 19.73 27.99
N GLY A 113 0.24 19.01 28.77
CA GLY A 113 1.71 19.07 28.68
C GLY A 113 2.41 20.14 29.54
N ALA A 114 1.69 20.80 30.45
CA ALA A 114 2.21 21.92 31.27
C ALA A 114 3.32 21.54 32.29
N GLY A 115 3.73 20.27 32.38
CA GLY A 115 4.68 19.78 33.38
C GLY A 115 6.17 19.80 33.01
N LYS A 116 6.53 19.77 31.71
CA LYS A 116 7.94 19.71 31.24
C LYS A 116 8.24 20.46 29.93
N GLY A 117 7.27 21.16 29.33
CA GLY A 117 7.42 21.91 28.08
C GLY A 117 6.31 22.94 27.88
N GLU A 118 6.25 23.57 26.70
CA GLU A 118 5.15 24.47 26.34
C GLU A 118 3.80 23.74 26.40
N ALA A 119 2.81 24.36 27.04
CA ALA A 119 1.45 23.86 27.08
C ALA A 119 0.90 23.80 25.64
N LYS A 120 0.46 22.60 25.22
CA LYS A 120 -0.15 22.38 23.91
C LYS A 120 -1.65 22.53 24.04
N THR A 121 -2.22 23.30 23.12
CA THR A 121 -3.67 23.52 23.04
C THR A 121 -4.21 23.04 21.70
N ARG A 122 -5.30 22.27 21.74
CA ARG A 122 -6.04 21.80 20.57
C ARG A 122 -7.50 22.20 20.71
N SER A 123 -8.06 22.82 19.66
CA SER A 123 -9.47 23.17 19.62
C SER A 123 -10.24 22.34 18.58
N PHE A 124 -11.47 21.99 18.96
CA PHE A 124 -12.39 21.18 18.16
C PHE A 124 -13.73 21.90 18.06
N SER A 125 -14.04 22.44 16.89
CA SER A 125 -15.38 22.95 16.61
C SER A 125 -16.42 21.82 16.68
N TRP A 126 -17.68 22.18 16.90
CA TRP A 126 -18.77 21.19 16.90
C TRP A 126 -18.96 20.42 15.59
N SER A 127 -18.50 20.96 14.44
CA SER A 127 -18.46 20.18 13.20
C SER A 127 -17.32 19.14 13.23
N ARG A 128 -16.14 19.49 13.75
CA ARG A 128 -15.02 18.55 13.91
C ARG A 128 -15.34 17.44 14.91
N ILE A 129 -16.04 17.77 16.00
CA ILE A 129 -16.52 16.78 16.98
C ILE A 129 -17.49 15.81 16.33
N ARG A 130 -18.45 16.29 15.52
CA ARG A 130 -19.37 15.42 14.78
C ARG A 130 -18.65 14.48 13.82
N ARG A 131 -17.65 14.99 13.07
CA ARG A 131 -16.84 14.14 12.18
C ARG A 131 -16.01 13.10 12.94
N ALA A 132 -15.45 13.46 14.09
CA ALA A 132 -14.76 12.54 14.97
C ALA A 132 -15.70 11.43 15.49
N LEU A 133 -16.91 11.77 15.90
CA LEU A 133 -17.91 10.78 16.31
C LEU A 133 -18.33 9.88 15.15
N GLY A 134 -18.55 10.43 13.95
CA GLY A 134 -18.83 9.61 12.76
C GLY A 134 -17.69 8.66 12.39
N LEU A 135 -16.43 9.06 12.58
CA LEU A 135 -15.28 8.16 12.38
C LEU A 135 -15.24 7.04 13.42
N ALA A 136 -15.66 7.31 14.64
CA ALA A 136 -15.79 6.30 15.68
C ALA A 136 -16.99 5.37 15.42
N ASP A 137 -18.12 5.87 14.90
CA ASP A 137 -19.24 5.03 14.45
C ASP A 137 -18.82 4.11 13.31
N PHE A 138 -18.04 4.64 12.36
CA PHE A 138 -17.48 3.85 11.28
C PHE A 138 -16.59 2.72 11.82
N LEU A 139 -15.66 3.01 12.72
CA LEU A 139 -14.86 1.94 13.35
C LEU A 139 -15.73 0.96 14.15
N PHE A 140 -16.80 1.43 14.79
CA PHE A 140 -17.72 0.58 15.52
C PHE A 140 -18.48 -0.40 14.60
N ALA A 141 -18.91 0.07 13.43
CA ALA A 141 -19.68 -0.71 12.46
C ALA A 141 -18.81 -1.54 11.50
N ALA A 142 -17.57 -1.11 11.22
CA ALA A 142 -16.71 -1.74 10.24
C ALA A 142 -16.32 -3.17 10.63
N GLU A 143 -16.80 -4.12 9.82
CA GLU A 143 -16.58 -5.56 10.00
C GLU A 143 -15.09 -5.94 9.84
N ALA A 144 -14.71 -7.04 10.50
CA ALA A 144 -13.38 -7.64 10.41
C ALA A 144 -13.33 -8.74 9.34
N ASP A 145 -12.13 -9.02 8.84
CA ASP A 145 -11.83 -10.28 8.13
C ASP A 145 -11.77 -11.45 9.14
N GLU A 146 -11.90 -12.70 8.67
CA GLU A 146 -11.68 -13.91 9.47
C GLU A 146 -10.27 -13.95 10.12
N ARG A 147 -9.33 -13.17 9.56
CA ARG A 147 -7.92 -13.09 9.97
C ARG A 147 -7.54 -11.81 10.72
N SER A 148 -8.44 -10.84 10.90
CA SER A 148 -8.15 -9.59 11.64
C SER A 148 -9.16 -9.33 12.75
N GLU A 149 -8.74 -8.63 13.80
CA GLU A 149 -9.68 -8.10 14.80
C GLU A 149 -10.49 -6.95 14.16
N GLY A 150 -11.79 -6.87 14.50
CA GLY A 150 -12.71 -5.90 13.91
C GLY A 150 -12.50 -4.46 14.38
N GLY A 151 -13.12 -3.50 13.68
CA GLY A 151 -12.97 -2.08 13.99
C GLY A 151 -13.39 -1.74 15.42
N LEU A 152 -14.41 -2.42 15.95
CA LEU A 152 -14.84 -2.32 17.35
C LEU A 152 -13.72 -2.66 18.35
N VAL A 153 -12.96 -3.72 18.07
CA VAL A 153 -11.85 -4.15 18.94
C VAL A 153 -10.72 -3.13 18.89
N ALA A 154 -10.40 -2.62 17.71
CA ALA A 154 -9.41 -1.55 17.54
C ALA A 154 -9.81 -0.26 18.28
N LEU A 155 -11.08 0.15 18.18
CA LEU A 155 -11.62 1.31 18.89
C LEU A 155 -11.59 1.12 20.41
N ARG A 156 -12.06 -0.04 20.90
CA ARG A 156 -12.04 -0.36 22.33
C ARG A 156 -10.62 -0.34 22.90
N THR A 157 -9.68 -0.96 22.20
CA THR A 157 -8.27 -1.02 22.61
C THR A 157 -7.66 0.38 22.66
N ALA A 158 -7.97 1.23 21.70
CA ALA A 158 -7.54 2.62 21.70
C ALA A 158 -8.14 3.41 22.87
N LEU A 159 -9.43 3.27 23.17
CA LEU A 159 -10.07 3.92 24.31
C LEU A 159 -9.48 3.45 25.65
N ASP A 160 -9.27 2.14 25.82
CA ASP A 160 -8.61 1.56 26.98
C ASP A 160 -7.21 2.19 27.18
N ALA A 161 -6.44 2.32 26.10
CA ALA A 161 -5.12 2.91 26.13
C ALA A 161 -5.12 4.41 26.48
N VAL A 162 -6.03 5.21 25.91
CA VAL A 162 -6.10 6.67 26.18
C VAL A 162 -6.56 6.94 27.62
N PHE A 163 -7.59 6.24 28.10
CA PHE A 163 -8.12 6.47 29.45
C PHE A 163 -7.27 5.84 30.56
N ALA A 164 -6.32 4.96 30.24
CA ALA A 164 -5.33 4.45 31.18
C ALA A 164 -4.13 5.39 31.40
N LEU A 165 -4.02 6.49 30.65
CA LEU A 165 -2.90 7.42 30.78
C LEU A 165 -2.91 8.12 32.15
N SER A 166 -1.79 8.08 32.86
CA SER A 166 -1.59 8.86 34.08
C SER A 166 -1.38 10.35 33.81
N SER A 167 -0.86 10.67 32.62
CA SER A 167 -0.72 12.03 32.09
C SER A 167 -1.04 11.99 30.60
N PHE A 168 -1.90 12.88 30.13
CA PHE A 168 -2.25 12.98 28.72
C PHE A 168 -1.08 13.62 27.94
N ASP A 169 -0.45 12.85 27.05
CA ASP A 169 0.69 13.26 26.25
C ASP A 169 0.68 12.68 24.83
N GLU A 170 1.55 13.20 23.95
CA GLU A 170 1.61 12.77 22.55
C GLU A 170 2.11 11.33 22.40
N ASP A 171 2.96 10.83 23.30
CA ASP A 171 3.50 9.46 23.24
C ASP A 171 2.43 8.42 23.61
N GLY A 172 1.59 8.73 24.60
CA GLY A 172 0.39 7.96 24.94
C GLY A 172 -0.61 7.95 23.79
N MET A 173 -0.89 9.12 23.21
CA MET A 173 -1.77 9.24 22.05
C MET A 173 -1.24 8.48 20.82
N LYS A 174 0.06 8.57 20.54
CA LYS A 174 0.69 7.84 19.45
C LYS A 174 0.53 6.34 19.60
N ARG A 175 0.64 5.80 20.82
CA ARG A 175 0.40 4.37 21.09
C ARG A 175 -1.06 4.01 20.91
N ALA A 176 -1.99 4.81 21.41
CA ALA A 176 -3.43 4.52 21.29
C ALA A 176 -3.95 4.54 19.84
N VAL A 177 -3.39 5.38 18.96
CA VAL A 177 -3.81 5.46 17.55
C VAL A 177 -3.35 4.26 16.71
N GLN A 178 -2.33 3.50 17.17
CA GLN A 178 -1.72 2.45 16.35
C GLN A 178 -2.71 1.39 15.87
N GLU A 179 -3.58 0.89 16.75
CA GLU A 179 -4.53 -0.16 16.41
C GLU A 179 -5.63 0.32 15.45
N PRO A 180 -6.33 1.45 15.69
CA PRO A 180 -7.24 2.03 14.70
C PRO A 180 -6.56 2.30 13.35
N ALA A 181 -5.33 2.82 13.35
CA ALA A 181 -4.60 3.10 12.11
C ALA A 181 -4.23 1.82 11.36
N ARG A 182 -3.84 0.76 12.08
CA ARG A 182 -3.57 -0.56 11.51
C ARG A 182 -4.82 -1.16 10.89
N PHE A 183 -5.96 -1.11 11.59
CA PHE A 183 -7.25 -1.54 11.09
C PHE A 183 -7.64 -0.77 9.82
N MET A 184 -7.63 0.57 9.86
CA MET A 184 -7.98 1.40 8.70
C MET A 184 -7.12 1.10 7.46
N ARG A 185 -5.81 0.86 7.64
CA ARG A 185 -4.94 0.47 6.53
C ARG A 185 -5.30 -0.90 5.94
N ALA A 186 -5.67 -1.86 6.78
CA ALA A 186 -6.11 -3.18 6.33
C ALA A 186 -7.46 -3.09 5.60
N TRP A 187 -8.42 -2.38 6.19
CA TRP A 187 -9.75 -2.15 5.63
C TRP A 187 -9.69 -1.47 4.26
N ARG A 188 -8.92 -0.36 4.14
CA ARG A 188 -8.74 0.35 2.85
C ARG A 188 -8.16 -0.56 1.77
N ARG A 189 -7.17 -1.40 2.09
CA ARG A 189 -6.59 -2.33 1.10
C ARG A 189 -7.61 -3.33 0.57
N ARG A 190 -8.61 -3.69 1.37
CA ARG A 190 -9.62 -4.69 1.01
C ARG A 190 -10.78 -4.11 0.21
N HIS A 191 -11.29 -2.96 0.64
CA HIS A 191 -12.53 -2.36 0.14
C HIS A 191 -12.28 -1.15 -0.79
N LEU A 192 -11.07 -0.60 -0.79
CA LEU A 192 -10.63 0.53 -1.63
C LEU A 192 -9.25 0.25 -2.26
N PRO A 193 -9.05 -0.89 -2.95
CA PRO A 193 -7.73 -1.33 -3.41
C PRO A 193 -7.04 -0.34 -4.37
N LEU A 194 -7.82 0.33 -5.24
CA LEU A 194 -7.29 1.30 -6.20
C LEU A 194 -6.92 2.64 -5.58
N LEU A 195 -7.42 2.95 -4.39
CA LEU A 195 -7.13 4.22 -3.71
C LEU A 195 -5.64 4.36 -3.37
N ALA A 196 -4.98 3.25 -3.05
CA ALA A 196 -3.54 3.24 -2.84
C ALA A 196 -2.75 3.71 -4.09
N PHE A 197 -3.38 3.78 -5.25
CA PHE A 197 -2.82 4.17 -6.54
C PHE A 197 -3.48 5.42 -7.13
N ALA A 198 -4.33 6.15 -6.38
CA ALA A 198 -5.06 7.31 -6.89
C ALA A 198 -4.16 8.34 -7.58
N ASP A 199 -3.00 8.66 -6.99
CA ASP A 199 -2.02 9.57 -7.61
C ASP A 199 -1.50 9.06 -8.95
N LEU A 200 -1.17 7.77 -9.02
CA LEU A 200 -0.66 7.13 -10.24
C LEU A 200 -1.75 7.03 -11.32
N ILE A 201 -3.00 6.77 -10.92
CA ILE A 201 -4.16 6.75 -11.81
C ILE A 201 -4.37 8.15 -12.40
N ARG A 202 -4.36 9.21 -11.58
CA ARG A 202 -4.47 10.60 -12.04
C ARG A 202 -3.34 10.99 -12.98
N GLN A 203 -2.10 10.62 -12.66
CA GLN A 203 -0.95 10.84 -13.55
C GLN A 203 -1.12 10.11 -14.89
N ARG A 204 -1.62 8.86 -14.86
CA ARG A 204 -1.90 8.06 -16.06
C ARG A 204 -2.98 8.70 -16.92
N GLU A 205 -4.09 9.14 -16.32
CA GLU A 205 -5.18 9.82 -17.03
C GLU A 205 -4.72 11.15 -17.63
N ALA A 206 -4.01 11.97 -16.85
CA ALA A 206 -3.45 13.24 -17.34
C ALA A 206 -2.50 13.01 -18.53
N PHE A 207 -1.67 11.96 -18.48
CA PHE A 207 -0.80 11.56 -19.58
C PHE A 207 -1.59 11.09 -20.81
N LEU A 208 -2.62 10.25 -20.64
CA LEU A 208 -3.48 9.79 -21.73
C LEU A 208 -4.24 10.94 -22.39
N ASN A 209 -4.72 11.89 -21.59
CA ASN A 209 -5.35 13.12 -22.06
C ASN A 209 -4.36 13.99 -22.85
N ALA A 210 -3.16 14.24 -22.31
CA ALA A 210 -2.13 15.04 -22.98
C ALA A 210 -1.60 14.39 -24.27
N SER A 211 -1.57 13.05 -24.34
CA SER A 211 -1.13 12.30 -25.52
C SER A 211 -2.23 12.07 -26.57
N GLY A 212 -3.48 12.49 -26.30
CA GLY A 212 -4.61 12.31 -27.22
C GLY A 212 -5.09 10.85 -27.35
N ARG A 213 -4.71 9.96 -26.43
CA ARG A 213 -4.98 8.51 -26.48
C ARG A 213 -6.19 8.09 -25.63
N ARG A 214 -7.33 8.79 -25.74
CA ARG A 214 -8.52 8.51 -24.89
C ARG A 214 -9.17 7.13 -25.12
N GLU A 215 -9.07 6.56 -26.31
CA GLU A 215 -9.88 5.38 -26.70
C GLU A 215 -9.12 4.20 -27.34
N ARG A 216 -7.81 4.30 -27.60
CA ARG A 216 -7.08 3.22 -28.29
C ARG A 216 -6.17 2.46 -27.32
N GLN A 217 -6.70 1.31 -26.88
CA GLN A 217 -6.06 0.19 -26.17
C GLN A 217 -5.38 0.54 -24.83
N ARG A 218 -5.91 -0.05 -23.75
CA ARG A 218 -5.44 0.08 -22.35
C ARG A 218 -4.05 -0.54 -22.09
N GLU A 219 -3.45 -1.19 -23.08
CA GLU A 219 -2.15 -1.87 -22.92
C GLU A 219 -1.00 -0.89 -23.13
N PHE A 220 -0.36 -0.50 -22.02
CA PHE A 220 0.88 0.27 -22.04
C PHE A 220 2.02 -0.62 -22.51
N ASP A 221 2.65 -0.27 -23.63
CA ASP A 221 3.89 -0.91 -24.05
C ASP A 221 5.09 -0.41 -23.20
N PRO A 222 6.29 -1.02 -23.33
CA PRO A 222 7.46 -0.60 -22.56
C PRO A 222 7.87 0.86 -22.74
N ASP A 223 7.59 1.48 -23.89
CA ASP A 223 7.93 2.87 -24.20
C ASP A 223 6.91 3.84 -23.62
N ASP A 224 5.62 3.47 -23.65
CA ASP A 224 4.56 4.22 -22.99
C ASP A 224 4.78 4.32 -21.47
N LEU A 225 5.32 3.26 -20.84
CA LEU A 225 5.69 3.30 -19.42
C LEU A 225 6.80 4.31 -19.11
N ILE A 226 7.80 4.45 -19.99
CA ILE A 226 8.84 5.48 -19.83
C ILE A 226 8.24 6.86 -20.04
N ALA A 227 7.41 7.03 -21.07
CA ALA A 227 6.78 8.30 -21.38
C ALA A 227 5.89 8.77 -20.22
N LEU A 228 5.10 7.86 -19.66
CA LEU A 228 4.28 8.11 -18.48
C LEU A 228 5.12 8.45 -17.25
N TRP A 229 6.18 7.69 -16.96
CA TRP A 229 7.07 8.00 -15.84
C TRP A 229 7.74 9.37 -16.02
N SER A 230 8.21 9.68 -17.22
CA SER A 230 8.81 10.98 -17.55
C SER A 230 7.81 12.11 -17.35
N PHE A 231 6.56 11.92 -17.78
CA PHE A 231 5.46 12.83 -17.53
C PHE A 231 5.22 13.01 -16.03
N ALA A 232 5.11 11.92 -15.26
CA ALA A 232 4.93 11.97 -13.81
C ALA A 232 6.07 12.72 -13.11
N LEU A 233 7.32 12.48 -13.54
CA LEU A 233 8.50 13.17 -13.00
C LEU A 233 8.46 14.69 -13.23
N LEU A 234 7.99 15.15 -14.39
CA LEU A 234 7.83 16.57 -14.69
C LEU A 234 6.72 17.22 -13.85
N HIS A 235 5.75 16.43 -13.39
CA HIS A 235 4.61 16.87 -12.58
C HIS A 235 4.82 16.63 -11.07
N GLY A 236 6.07 16.44 -10.63
CA GLY A 236 6.45 16.43 -9.22
C GLY A 236 6.63 15.05 -8.60
N GLU A 237 6.44 13.95 -9.35
CA GLU A 237 6.73 12.61 -8.86
C GLU A 237 8.22 12.44 -8.49
N THR A 238 8.49 11.63 -7.46
CA THR A 238 9.84 11.39 -6.95
C THR A 238 10.33 9.97 -7.07
N TRP A 239 9.46 9.03 -7.45
CA TRP A 239 9.83 7.62 -7.57
C TRP A 239 10.89 7.39 -8.67
N SER A 240 11.81 6.47 -8.35
CA SER A 240 12.66 5.83 -9.34
C SER A 240 11.83 5.11 -10.39
N PHE A 241 12.37 4.91 -11.60
CA PHE A 241 11.71 4.12 -12.63
C PHE A 241 11.38 2.69 -12.14
N ALA A 242 12.28 2.10 -11.34
CA ALA A 242 12.06 0.80 -10.70
C ALA A 242 10.83 0.82 -9.77
N ARG A 243 10.73 1.81 -8.88
CA ARG A 243 9.59 1.93 -7.95
C ARG A 243 8.30 2.28 -8.69
N PHE A 244 8.40 3.10 -9.73
CA PHE A 244 7.28 3.46 -10.59
C PHE A 244 6.70 2.22 -11.30
N THR A 245 7.54 1.40 -11.92
CA THR A 245 7.13 0.16 -12.60
C THR A 245 6.55 -0.87 -11.63
N GLU A 246 7.09 -1.01 -10.42
CA GLU A 246 6.50 -1.84 -9.36
C GLU A 246 5.09 -1.37 -8.95
N ARG A 247 4.91 -0.05 -8.80
CA ARG A 247 3.62 0.57 -8.46
C ARG A 247 2.61 0.43 -9.59
N PHE A 248 3.05 0.62 -10.84
CA PHE A 248 2.21 0.44 -12.03
C PHE A 248 1.80 -1.02 -12.22
N SER A 249 2.73 -1.97 -12.06
CA SER A 249 2.42 -3.40 -12.11
C SER A 249 1.41 -3.80 -11.03
N ALA A 250 1.50 -3.21 -9.84
CA ALA A 250 0.54 -3.44 -8.77
C ALA A 250 -0.83 -2.82 -9.10
N LEU A 251 -0.89 -1.61 -9.66
CA LEU A 251 -2.14 -1.00 -10.15
C LEU A 251 -2.83 -1.90 -11.18
N MET A 252 -2.12 -2.32 -12.23
CA MET A 252 -2.68 -3.17 -13.28
C MET A 252 -3.25 -4.48 -12.72
N ARG A 253 -2.61 -5.04 -11.69
CA ARG A 253 -3.11 -6.23 -11.00
C ARG A 253 -4.40 -5.94 -10.26
N GLU A 254 -4.44 -4.88 -9.46
CA GLU A 254 -5.66 -4.52 -8.72
C GLU A 254 -6.81 -4.27 -9.71
N GLU A 255 -6.56 -3.54 -10.81
CA GLU A 255 -7.53 -3.29 -11.87
C GLU A 255 -8.04 -4.57 -12.54
N ARG A 256 -7.16 -5.56 -12.79
CA ARG A 256 -7.56 -6.87 -13.33
C ARG A 256 -8.36 -7.68 -12.30
N SER A 257 -7.95 -7.69 -11.03
CA SER A 257 -8.64 -8.42 -9.96
C SER A 257 -10.01 -7.84 -9.59
N SER A 258 -10.22 -6.54 -9.82
CA SER A 258 -11.53 -5.91 -9.66
C SER A 258 -12.52 -6.33 -10.74
N VAL A 259 -12.07 -6.85 -11.90
CA VAL A 259 -12.94 -7.26 -13.02
C VAL A 259 -13.65 -8.60 -12.76
N GLY A 260 -13.10 -9.46 -11.89
CA GLY A 260 -13.65 -10.78 -11.54
C GLY A 260 -14.50 -10.84 -10.26
N ARG A 261 -14.65 -9.73 -9.54
CA ARG A 261 -15.57 -9.66 -8.40
C ARG A 261 -16.97 -9.27 -8.89
N ARG A 262 -17.57 -10.11 -9.74
CA ARG A 262 -18.90 -9.88 -10.34
C ARG A 262 -20.07 -9.97 -9.35
N ASP A 263 -19.82 -10.42 -8.12
CA ASP A 263 -20.76 -10.24 -7.01
C ASP A 263 -20.94 -8.75 -6.61
N PHE A 264 -20.13 -7.85 -7.17
CA PHE A 264 -20.37 -6.40 -7.18
C PHE A 264 -21.30 -5.99 -8.34
N MET A 265 -22.51 -6.56 -8.43
CA MET A 265 -23.51 -6.09 -9.38
C MET A 265 -24.94 -6.15 -8.83
N ALA A 266 -25.50 -4.98 -8.52
CA ALA A 266 -26.84 -4.63 -8.96
C ALA A 266 -26.71 -3.40 -9.90
N PRO A 267 -27.02 -3.52 -11.21
CA PRO A 267 -26.65 -2.56 -12.24
C PRO A 267 -27.84 -1.74 -12.74
N ALA A 268 -27.88 -0.46 -12.39
CA ALA A 268 -28.66 0.56 -13.13
C ALA A 268 -28.20 1.98 -12.81
N SER A 269 -27.73 2.23 -11.59
CA SER A 269 -27.33 3.59 -11.18
C SER A 269 -25.94 3.98 -11.68
N MET A 270 -25.01 3.04 -11.89
CA MET A 270 -23.60 3.36 -12.16
C MET A 270 -23.36 3.85 -13.60
N ASP A 271 -24.01 3.27 -14.60
CA ASP A 271 -23.98 3.82 -15.97
C ASP A 271 -24.63 5.21 -16.03
N THR A 272 -25.69 5.42 -15.24
CA THR A 272 -26.39 6.71 -15.15
C THR A 272 -25.55 7.78 -14.41
N LEU A 273 -24.74 7.38 -13.42
CA LEU A 273 -23.79 8.22 -12.69
C LEU A 273 -22.53 8.54 -13.52
N MET A 274 -21.92 7.52 -14.14
CA MET A 274 -20.75 7.64 -15.00
C MET A 274 -21.04 8.44 -16.28
N ALA A 275 -22.27 8.35 -16.81
CA ALA A 275 -22.71 9.12 -17.97
C ALA A 275 -22.93 10.61 -17.65
N ARG A 276 -23.18 10.99 -16.39
CA ARG A 276 -23.45 12.39 -16.03
C ARG A 276 -22.20 13.17 -15.68
N GLN A 277 -21.22 12.62 -14.97
CA GLN A 277 -19.85 13.18 -14.85
C GLN A 277 -18.86 12.09 -14.37
N PRO A 278 -17.88 11.66 -15.19
CA PRO A 278 -16.77 10.88 -14.68
C PRO A 278 -15.83 11.83 -13.93
N SER A 279 -15.93 11.95 -12.61
CA SER A 279 -14.92 12.71 -11.86
C SER A 279 -13.58 11.97 -11.92
N GLU A 280 -12.50 12.70 -12.24
CA GLU A 280 -11.10 12.22 -12.30
C GLU A 280 -10.51 11.96 -10.89
N ASN A 281 -11.35 11.95 -9.86
CA ASN A 281 -10.99 11.90 -8.44
C ASN A 281 -11.88 10.87 -7.70
N PRO A 282 -11.31 9.83 -7.05
CA PRO A 282 -12.05 8.79 -6.35
C PRO A 282 -12.86 9.33 -5.17
N GLU A 283 -12.33 10.34 -4.49
CA GLU A 283 -13.03 10.99 -3.39
C GLU A 283 -14.22 11.81 -3.89
N GLU A 284 -14.10 12.51 -5.01
CA GLU A 284 -15.23 13.21 -5.65
C GLU A 284 -16.27 12.24 -6.21
N ALA A 285 -15.84 11.09 -6.74
CA ALA A 285 -16.75 10.05 -7.24
C ALA A 285 -17.55 9.44 -6.07
N LEU A 286 -16.88 9.19 -4.95
CA LEU A 286 -17.50 8.70 -3.72
C LEU A 286 -18.44 9.75 -3.10
N ILE A 287 -18.06 11.02 -3.06
CA ILE A 287 -18.92 12.11 -2.57
C ILE A 287 -20.15 12.31 -3.47
N ALA A 288 -19.97 12.36 -4.78
CA ALA A 288 -21.08 12.47 -5.73
C ALA A 288 -22.03 11.26 -5.65
N TRP A 289 -21.48 10.08 -5.35
CA TRP A 289 -22.28 8.89 -5.15
C TRP A 289 -23.05 8.90 -3.82
N LEU A 290 -22.45 9.39 -2.74
CA LEU A 290 -23.14 9.65 -1.47
C LEU A 290 -24.29 10.66 -1.64
N ASP A 291 -24.06 11.73 -2.40
CA ASP A 291 -25.10 12.72 -2.72
C ASP A 291 -26.26 12.10 -3.53
N HIS A 292 -25.98 11.13 -4.41
CA HIS A 292 -27.00 10.39 -5.17
C HIS A 292 -27.76 9.37 -4.30
N GLN A 293 -27.10 8.68 -3.37
CA GLN A 293 -27.74 7.77 -2.43
C GLN A 293 -28.66 8.51 -1.44
N ALA A 294 -28.29 9.72 -1.02
CA ALA A 294 -29.16 10.59 -0.23
C ALA A 294 -30.45 11.00 -0.96
N ILE A 295 -30.45 10.97 -2.30
CA ILE A 295 -31.62 11.26 -3.16
C ILE A 295 -32.49 10.01 -3.37
N LEU A 296 -31.91 8.81 -3.31
CA LEU A 296 -32.60 7.53 -3.57
C LEU A 296 -33.27 6.90 -2.34
N GLY A 297 -33.17 7.50 -1.15
CA GLY A 297 -33.65 6.96 0.12
C GLY A 297 -35.18 6.80 0.30
N GLU A 298 -35.96 6.55 -0.76
CA GLU A 298 -37.42 6.31 -0.68
C GLU A 298 -37.92 5.01 -1.34
N LEU A 299 -37.07 4.07 -1.80
CA LEU A 299 -37.53 2.80 -2.37
C LEU A 299 -36.64 1.59 -1.96
N GLU A 300 -37.19 0.73 -1.08
CA GLU A 300 -36.83 -0.70 -0.85
C GLU A 300 -37.54 -1.57 -1.92
N ASP A 301 -37.18 -2.81 -2.29
CA ASP A 301 -36.27 -3.89 -1.86
C ASP A 301 -35.97 -4.72 -3.14
N ASP A 302 -34.92 -5.55 -3.19
CA ASP A 302 -34.88 -6.69 -4.14
C ASP A 302 -34.22 -7.94 -3.52
N GLU A 303 -34.85 -9.09 -3.83
CA GLU A 303 -34.60 -10.45 -3.34
C GLU A 303 -33.27 -11.07 -3.84
N PRO A 304 -32.73 -12.10 -3.15
CA PRO A 304 -31.48 -12.75 -3.56
C PRO A 304 -31.68 -13.70 -4.74
N GLN A 305 -30.79 -13.65 -5.74
CA GLN A 305 -30.63 -14.70 -6.74
C GLN A 305 -29.35 -15.50 -6.48
N GLU A 306 -29.54 -16.81 -6.30
CA GLU A 306 -28.53 -17.85 -6.45
C GLU A 306 -28.20 -18.01 -7.94
N ASP A 307 -26.93 -18.15 -8.28
CA ASP A 307 -26.43 -19.27 -9.11
C ASP A 307 -24.90 -19.22 -9.23
N ASP A 308 -24.28 -20.31 -8.75
CA ASP A 308 -22.85 -20.64 -8.89
C ASP A 308 -22.53 -21.06 -10.33
N GLU A 309 -21.61 -20.37 -10.99
CA GLU A 309 -20.77 -20.94 -12.05
C GLU A 309 -19.28 -20.75 -11.67
N PRO A 310 -18.43 -21.79 -11.80
CA PRO A 310 -17.02 -21.66 -11.46
C PRO A 310 -16.29 -20.89 -12.57
N GLU A 311 -16.11 -19.59 -12.37
CA GLU A 311 -15.26 -18.75 -13.22
C GLU A 311 -13.76 -19.03 -12.95
N GLU A 312 -12.96 -19.02 -14.02
CA GLU A 312 -11.54 -19.37 -14.05
C GLU A 312 -10.71 -18.55 -13.04
N GLU A 313 -10.10 -19.24 -12.06
CA GLU A 313 -9.22 -18.64 -11.04
C GLU A 313 -7.96 -17.99 -11.66
N ASP A 314 -7.98 -16.67 -11.80
CA ASP A 314 -7.06 -15.73 -11.14
C ASP A 314 -5.56 -16.15 -11.00
N GLU A 315 -4.92 -16.61 -12.09
CA GLU A 315 -3.55 -17.14 -12.02
C GLU A 315 -2.47 -16.08 -11.70
N ASP A 316 -2.60 -14.81 -12.10
CA ASP A 316 -1.46 -13.88 -12.07
C ASP A 316 -1.25 -13.16 -10.71
N GLY A 317 -2.34 -12.76 -10.04
CA GLY A 317 -2.28 -12.03 -8.76
C GLY A 317 -1.86 -12.91 -7.59
N VAL A 318 -2.43 -14.12 -7.54
CA VAL A 318 -2.11 -15.16 -6.54
C VAL A 318 -0.67 -15.66 -6.72
N VAL A 319 -0.16 -15.74 -7.97
CA VAL A 319 1.20 -16.19 -8.24
C VAL A 319 2.25 -15.24 -7.67
N ARG A 320 2.12 -13.91 -7.80
CA ARG A 320 3.12 -12.98 -7.24
C ARG A 320 3.20 -13.07 -5.72
N GLU A 321 2.08 -13.00 -5.02
CA GLU A 321 2.06 -13.01 -3.54
C GLU A 321 2.52 -14.35 -2.99
N ARG A 322 2.10 -15.45 -3.63
CA ARG A 322 2.59 -16.80 -3.33
C ARG A 322 4.10 -16.91 -3.56
N VAL A 323 4.64 -16.38 -4.65
CA VAL A 323 6.08 -16.45 -4.95
C VAL A 323 6.89 -15.53 -4.03
N TYR A 324 6.38 -14.34 -3.70
CA TYR A 324 7.03 -13.43 -2.75
C TYR A 324 7.01 -14.01 -1.32
N ALA A 325 5.88 -14.55 -0.87
CA ALA A 325 5.79 -15.26 0.40
C ALA A 325 6.72 -16.48 0.41
N ALA A 326 6.84 -17.21 -0.70
CA ALA A 326 7.80 -18.30 -0.84
C ALA A 326 9.25 -17.81 -0.73
N LEU A 327 9.62 -16.70 -1.37
CA LEU A 327 10.95 -16.10 -1.25
C LEU A 327 11.27 -15.72 0.20
N MET A 328 10.31 -15.13 0.92
CA MET A 328 10.46 -14.75 2.32
C MET A 328 10.52 -15.96 3.25
N ARG A 329 9.90 -17.09 2.88
CA ARG A 329 9.95 -18.35 3.63
C ARG A 329 11.27 -19.12 3.46
N LEU A 330 12.16 -18.73 2.54
CA LEU A 330 13.45 -19.41 2.37
C LEU A 330 14.35 -19.24 3.61
N PRO A 331 15.07 -20.30 4.02
CA PRO A 331 15.77 -20.35 5.30
C PRO A 331 16.90 -19.32 5.36
N ALA A 332 16.98 -18.59 6.48
CA ALA A 332 18.10 -17.69 6.75
C ALA A 332 19.41 -18.46 6.99
N GLU A 333 19.32 -19.64 7.59
CA GLU A 333 20.42 -20.59 7.77
C GLU A 333 19.94 -22.03 7.52
N PRO A 334 20.67 -22.84 6.72
CA PRO A 334 21.76 -22.45 5.82
C PRO A 334 21.29 -21.44 4.77
N LYS A 335 22.19 -20.52 4.38
CA LYS A 335 21.89 -19.44 3.42
C LYS A 335 21.72 -20.01 2.01
N PHE A 336 20.50 -20.39 1.65
CA PHE A 336 20.14 -20.77 0.27
C PHE A 336 20.44 -19.61 -0.68
N LEU A 337 19.98 -18.42 -0.29
CA LEU A 337 20.25 -17.17 -0.97
C LEU A 337 20.83 -16.16 0.02
N ASN A 338 21.86 -15.44 -0.40
CA ASN A 338 22.36 -14.29 0.35
C ASN A 338 21.38 -13.09 0.23
N LYS A 339 21.64 -12.01 0.97
CA LYS A 339 20.76 -10.83 1.00
C LYS A 339 20.58 -10.21 -0.40
N GLU A 340 21.68 -10.02 -1.13
CA GLU A 340 21.68 -9.41 -2.47
C GLU A 340 20.96 -10.27 -3.50
N GLU A 341 21.14 -11.60 -3.43
CA GLU A 341 20.46 -12.58 -4.27
C GLU A 341 18.94 -12.56 -4.01
N ARG A 342 18.53 -12.50 -2.74
CA ARG A 342 17.11 -12.35 -2.37
C ARG A 342 16.53 -11.04 -2.86
N GLU A 343 17.24 -9.93 -2.68
CA GLU A 343 16.80 -8.61 -3.15
C GLU A 343 16.74 -8.55 -4.69
N SER A 344 17.69 -9.17 -5.37
CA SER A 344 17.69 -9.26 -6.83
C SER A 344 16.47 -10.04 -7.32
N ILE A 345 16.22 -11.24 -6.77
CA ILE A 345 15.03 -12.04 -7.13
C ILE A 345 13.75 -11.29 -6.76
N GLY A 346 13.68 -10.72 -5.55
CA GLY A 346 12.53 -9.94 -5.07
C GLY A 346 12.16 -8.80 -6.02
N ARG A 347 13.14 -8.05 -6.53
CA ARG A 347 12.92 -6.99 -7.53
C ARG A 347 12.41 -7.51 -8.87
N ALA A 348 12.87 -8.67 -9.33
CA ALA A 348 12.31 -9.30 -10.55
C ALA A 348 10.84 -9.66 -10.36
N LEU A 349 10.52 -10.23 -9.20
CA LEU A 349 9.17 -10.69 -8.88
C LEU A 349 8.21 -9.55 -8.57
N ALA A 350 8.72 -8.40 -8.12
CA ALA A 350 7.91 -7.24 -7.76
C ALA A 350 7.18 -6.61 -8.96
N ILE A 351 7.68 -6.82 -10.17
CA ILE A 351 7.03 -6.36 -11.42
C ILE A 351 6.37 -7.50 -12.20
N LEU A 352 6.04 -8.63 -11.56
CA LEU A 352 5.15 -9.62 -12.18
C LEU A 352 3.72 -9.06 -12.24
N PRO A 353 3.01 -9.20 -13.38
CA PRO A 353 3.35 -10.00 -14.57
C PRO A 353 4.16 -9.27 -15.67
N LEU A 354 4.40 -7.96 -15.58
CA LEU A 354 5.16 -7.20 -16.61
C LEU A 354 6.51 -7.83 -16.94
N ALA A 355 7.22 -8.43 -15.98
CA ALA A 355 8.47 -9.14 -16.26
C ALA A 355 8.33 -10.32 -17.25
N HIS A 356 7.13 -10.90 -17.39
CA HIS A 356 6.85 -11.96 -18.37
C HIS A 356 6.46 -11.39 -19.74
N GLU A 357 5.57 -10.41 -19.77
CA GLU A 357 5.00 -9.85 -21.00
C GLU A 357 5.92 -8.82 -21.66
N GLN A 358 6.71 -8.11 -20.85
CA GLN A 358 7.51 -6.96 -21.24
C GLN A 358 8.96 -7.09 -20.71
N PRO A 359 9.78 -7.98 -21.29
CA PRO A 359 11.16 -8.21 -20.83
C PRO A 359 12.04 -6.95 -20.88
N LEU A 360 11.78 -6.03 -21.80
CA LEU A 360 12.46 -4.74 -21.88
C LEU A 360 12.17 -3.85 -20.65
N THR A 361 10.94 -3.85 -20.13
CA THR A 361 10.56 -3.13 -18.90
C THR A 361 11.36 -3.64 -17.69
N LEU A 362 11.59 -4.95 -17.60
CA LEU A 362 12.44 -5.54 -16.55
C LEU A 362 13.92 -5.15 -16.70
N ALA A 363 14.44 -5.11 -17.93
CA ALA A 363 15.82 -4.69 -18.16
C ALA A 363 16.02 -3.22 -17.78
N ARG A 364 15.12 -2.33 -18.21
CA ARG A 364 15.11 -0.90 -17.89
C ARG A 364 14.99 -0.64 -16.39
N SER A 365 14.05 -1.29 -15.71
CA SER A 365 13.85 -1.10 -14.25
C SER A 365 15.10 -1.43 -13.44
N ARG A 366 15.94 -2.34 -13.94
CA ARG A 366 17.22 -2.70 -13.30
C ARG A 366 18.39 -1.82 -13.72
N ALA A 367 18.48 -1.46 -14.99
CA ALA A 367 19.59 -0.66 -15.51
C ALA A 367 19.57 0.80 -15.03
N VAL A 368 18.37 1.35 -14.81
CA VAL A 368 18.19 2.76 -14.43
C VAL A 368 18.52 3.03 -12.96
N ALA A 369 18.36 2.04 -12.07
CA ALA A 369 18.55 2.23 -10.62
C ALA A 369 19.99 2.65 -10.22
N PRO A 370 21.08 2.05 -10.75
CA PRO A 370 22.44 2.54 -10.53
C PRO A 370 22.66 4.00 -10.98
N TRP A 371 22.04 4.39 -12.10
CA TRP A 371 22.14 5.75 -12.63
C TRP A 371 21.41 6.78 -11.77
N GLU A 372 20.18 6.49 -11.35
CA GLU A 372 19.40 7.35 -10.47
C GLU A 372 20.10 7.61 -9.14
N ASN A 373 20.69 6.57 -8.54
CA ASN A 373 21.43 6.71 -7.28
C ASN A 373 22.62 7.67 -7.43
N ARG A 374 23.37 7.58 -8.53
CA ARG A 374 24.49 8.49 -8.82
C ARG A 374 24.03 9.93 -9.05
N LEU A 375 22.90 10.14 -9.73
CA LEU A 375 22.32 11.47 -9.97
C LEU A 375 21.76 12.11 -8.69
N VAL A 376 21.14 11.31 -7.82
CA VAL A 376 20.72 11.76 -6.48
C VAL A 376 21.95 12.13 -5.63
N GLU A 377 23.04 11.37 -5.71
CA GLU A 377 24.29 11.72 -5.05
C GLU A 377 24.94 12.99 -5.62
N ALA A 378 24.95 13.15 -6.94
CA ALA A 378 25.48 14.34 -7.61
C ALA A 378 24.68 15.61 -7.23
N SER A 379 23.35 15.54 -7.23
CA SER A 379 22.48 16.66 -6.83
C SER A 379 22.61 17.03 -5.35
N ARG A 380 22.80 16.05 -4.45
CA ARG A 380 23.09 16.30 -3.02
C ARG A 380 24.43 17.01 -2.80
N ARG A 381 25.43 16.81 -3.67
CA ARG A 381 26.74 17.48 -3.55
C ARG A 381 26.70 18.95 -3.97
N ILE A 382 25.93 19.29 -5.01
CA ILE A 382 25.69 20.69 -5.41
C ILE A 382 25.04 21.47 -4.26
N ALA A 383 24.22 20.80 -3.44
CA ALA A 383 23.59 21.36 -2.24
C ALA A 383 24.50 21.43 -0.99
N GLY A 384 25.78 21.01 -1.05
CA GLY A 384 26.79 21.36 -0.04
C GLY A 384 27.51 20.21 0.68
N SER A 385 28.28 19.35 -0.01
CA SER A 385 29.25 18.47 0.67
C SER A 385 30.46 18.08 -0.19
N ASN A 386 31.65 18.58 0.19
CA ASN A 386 32.97 18.22 -0.34
C ASN A 386 33.42 16.80 0.08
N ARG A 387 32.91 15.75 -0.57
CA ARG A 387 33.48 14.39 -0.44
C ARG A 387 33.76 13.77 -1.80
N GLY A 388 35.04 13.77 -2.17
CA GLY A 388 35.68 12.87 -3.14
C GLY A 388 35.30 13.01 -4.61
N GLN A 389 36.31 13.00 -5.49
CA GLN A 389 36.13 12.69 -6.91
C GLN A 389 35.73 11.22 -7.04
N VAL A 390 34.42 10.96 -7.01
CA VAL A 390 33.85 9.70 -7.49
C VAL A 390 33.64 9.89 -8.98
N ASP A 391 34.09 8.94 -9.79
CA ASP A 391 33.86 8.93 -11.23
C ASP A 391 32.36 9.09 -11.51
N GLN A 392 32.02 10.19 -12.18
CA GLN A 392 30.65 10.53 -12.57
C GLN A 392 30.33 10.00 -13.96
N SER A 393 31.24 9.22 -14.56
CA SER A 393 30.96 8.55 -15.80
C SER A 393 29.74 7.64 -15.64
N PRO A 394 28.74 7.79 -16.51
CA PRO A 394 27.67 6.83 -16.55
C PRO A 394 28.23 5.46 -16.91
N GLU A 395 27.94 4.44 -16.11
CA GLU A 395 28.15 3.06 -16.55
C GLU A 395 27.11 2.76 -17.62
N ALA A 396 27.54 2.35 -18.82
CA ALA A 396 26.62 1.99 -19.88
C ALA A 396 25.56 0.98 -19.39
N PHE A 397 24.34 1.09 -19.89
CA PHE A 397 23.30 0.13 -19.56
C PHE A 397 23.69 -1.28 -20.04
N ASP A 398 23.82 -2.22 -19.11
CA ASP A 398 24.21 -3.60 -19.40
C ASP A 398 23.00 -4.55 -19.38
N TYR A 399 22.18 -4.48 -20.43
CA TYR A 399 21.00 -5.36 -20.56
C TYR A 399 21.39 -6.83 -20.65
N ALA A 400 22.50 -7.15 -21.33
CA ALA A 400 23.00 -8.51 -21.46
C ALA A 400 23.44 -9.07 -20.09
N GLY A 401 24.18 -8.29 -19.30
CA GLY A 401 24.61 -8.65 -17.96
C GLY A 401 23.45 -8.82 -16.98
N ILE A 402 22.39 -8.01 -17.10
CA ILE A 402 21.16 -8.20 -16.31
C ILE A 402 20.52 -9.57 -16.61
N GLY A 403 20.39 -9.94 -17.89
CA GLY A 403 19.88 -11.25 -18.30
C GLY A 403 20.77 -12.38 -17.79
N ALA A 404 22.09 -12.25 -17.93
CA ALA A 404 23.07 -13.23 -17.45
C ALA A 404 23.05 -13.41 -15.93
N ALA A 405 22.89 -12.32 -15.17
CA ALA A 405 22.78 -12.36 -13.72
C ALA A 405 21.52 -13.11 -13.24
N LEU A 406 20.37 -12.91 -13.90
CA LEU A 406 19.15 -13.65 -13.60
C LEU A 406 19.26 -15.12 -13.97
N ALA A 407 19.89 -15.44 -15.09
CA ALA A 407 20.18 -16.81 -15.49
C ALA A 407 21.09 -17.52 -14.47
N ALA A 408 22.11 -16.82 -13.95
CA ALA A 408 22.99 -17.34 -12.91
C ALA A 408 22.24 -17.59 -11.59
N LEU A 409 21.27 -16.73 -11.23
CA LEU A 409 20.38 -16.94 -10.08
C LEU A 409 19.47 -18.16 -10.30
N GLY A 410 18.91 -18.33 -11.50
CA GLY A 410 18.14 -19.52 -11.88
C GLY A 410 18.95 -20.80 -11.71
N LYS A 411 20.17 -20.83 -12.25
CA LYS A 411 21.10 -21.96 -12.09
C LYS A 411 21.39 -22.28 -10.63
N ARG A 412 21.55 -21.27 -9.77
CA ARG A 412 21.77 -21.50 -8.32
C ARG A 412 20.56 -22.15 -7.65
N LEU A 413 19.35 -21.77 -8.04
CA LEU A 413 18.13 -22.43 -7.54
C LEU A 413 18.03 -23.87 -8.04
N ASP A 414 18.42 -24.15 -9.28
CA ASP A 414 18.49 -25.52 -9.82
C ASP A 414 19.51 -26.39 -9.09
N GLU A 415 20.69 -25.83 -8.79
CA GLU A 415 21.69 -26.52 -7.97
C GLU A 415 21.15 -26.87 -6.58
N LEU A 416 20.41 -25.95 -5.95
CA LEU A 416 19.75 -26.22 -4.66
C LEU A 416 18.68 -27.31 -4.79
N LEU A 417 17.90 -27.34 -5.86
CA LEU A 417 16.91 -28.40 -6.10
C LEU A 417 17.60 -29.77 -6.29
N LEU A 418 18.72 -29.82 -7.02
CA LEU A 418 19.52 -31.05 -7.18
C LEU A 418 20.16 -31.50 -5.87
N ILE A 419 20.64 -30.57 -5.04
CA ILE A 419 21.14 -30.89 -3.68
C ILE A 419 20.01 -31.46 -2.83
N GLY A 420 18.83 -30.83 -2.84
CA GLY A 420 17.66 -31.32 -2.10
C GLY A 420 17.20 -32.71 -2.55
N ASN A 421 17.27 -33.00 -3.86
CA ASN A 421 17.00 -34.33 -4.41
C ASN A 421 18.05 -35.36 -3.97
N ALA A 422 19.34 -35.02 -4.02
CA ALA A 422 20.42 -35.92 -3.60
C ALA A 422 20.43 -36.22 -2.08
N LEU A 423 19.78 -35.36 -1.29
CA LEU A 423 19.53 -35.57 0.15
C LEU A 423 18.20 -36.30 0.41
N GLU A 424 17.49 -36.74 -0.63
CA GLU A 424 16.16 -37.38 -0.57
C GLU A 424 15.10 -36.51 0.15
N ALA A 425 15.32 -35.19 0.18
CA ALA A 425 14.48 -34.24 0.91
C ALA A 425 13.44 -33.55 0.01
N ILE A 426 13.65 -33.57 -1.30
CA ILE A 426 12.78 -32.97 -2.30
C ILE A 426 12.64 -33.95 -3.45
N GLU A 427 11.43 -34.13 -3.97
CA GLU A 427 11.20 -34.89 -5.20
C GLU A 427 11.94 -34.27 -6.39
N GLY A 428 12.66 -35.11 -7.13
CA GLY A 428 13.38 -34.73 -8.34
C GLY A 428 13.61 -35.92 -9.28
N PRO A 429 14.46 -35.76 -10.32
CA PRO A 429 14.75 -36.82 -11.27
C PRO A 429 15.31 -38.07 -10.58
N GLN A 430 14.70 -39.23 -10.85
CA GLN A 430 15.07 -40.53 -10.29
C GLN A 430 16.19 -41.18 -11.12
N SER A 431 17.30 -40.48 -11.31
CA SER A 431 18.44 -40.95 -12.08
C SER A 431 19.71 -40.93 -11.24
N GLU A 432 20.49 -42.01 -11.27
CA GLU A 432 21.79 -42.11 -10.61
C GLU A 432 22.72 -40.93 -10.99
N ALA A 433 22.65 -40.48 -12.25
CA ALA A 433 23.42 -39.34 -12.73
C ALA A 433 23.03 -38.02 -12.02
N ALA A 434 21.73 -37.80 -11.81
CA ALA A 434 21.22 -36.60 -11.14
C ALA A 434 21.58 -36.59 -9.65
N THR A 435 21.50 -37.76 -8.99
CA THR A 435 21.92 -37.92 -7.59
C THR A 435 23.42 -37.69 -7.42
N ALA A 436 24.25 -38.26 -8.30
CA ALA A 436 25.69 -38.04 -8.29
C ALA A 436 26.08 -36.57 -8.51
N GLU A 437 25.38 -35.88 -9.42
CA GLU A 437 25.57 -34.45 -9.65
C GLU A 437 25.17 -33.61 -8.43
N GLY A 438 24.01 -33.89 -7.82
CA GLY A 438 23.57 -33.23 -6.59
C GLY A 438 24.55 -33.42 -5.43
N GLN A 439 25.11 -34.62 -5.25
CA GLN A 439 26.16 -34.87 -4.26
C GLN A 439 27.45 -34.09 -4.56
N LYS A 440 27.85 -34.00 -5.82
CA LYS A 440 29.00 -33.18 -6.26
C LYS A 440 28.76 -31.70 -5.95
N LEU A 441 27.58 -31.19 -6.24
CA LEU A 441 27.18 -29.81 -5.94
C LEU A 441 27.16 -29.53 -4.43
N LEU A 442 26.64 -30.46 -3.63
CA LEU A 442 26.66 -30.34 -2.16
C LEU A 442 28.08 -30.20 -1.62
N ARG A 443 29.03 -31.01 -2.12
CA ARG A 443 30.45 -30.89 -1.74
C ARG A 443 31.02 -29.52 -2.11
N ARG A 444 30.71 -29.01 -3.29
CA ARG A 444 31.11 -27.66 -3.74
C ARG A 444 30.52 -26.57 -2.84
N TRP A 445 29.23 -26.64 -2.56
CA TRP A 445 28.53 -25.68 -1.70
C TRP A 445 29.05 -25.70 -0.25
N ARG A 446 29.43 -26.87 0.28
CA ARG A 446 30.09 -26.99 1.60
C ARG A 446 31.46 -26.31 1.64
N HIS A 447 32.19 -26.39 0.53
CA HIS A 447 33.46 -25.69 0.39
C HIS A 447 33.24 -24.16 0.36
N ASP A 448 32.34 -23.70 -0.52
CA ASP A 448 32.14 -22.28 -0.83
C ASP A 448 31.30 -21.52 0.21
N ARG A 449 30.41 -22.21 0.93
CA ARG A 449 29.47 -21.60 1.88
C ARG A 449 29.54 -22.30 3.23
N ALA A 450 30.08 -21.59 4.23
CA ALA A 450 30.19 -22.09 5.60
C ALA A 450 28.84 -22.57 6.18
N SER A 451 27.72 -21.94 5.81
CA SER A 451 26.41 -22.32 6.32
C SER A 451 25.97 -23.73 5.90
N PHE A 452 26.53 -24.30 4.83
CA PHE A 452 26.23 -25.67 4.37
C PHE A 452 27.07 -26.75 5.08
N ARG A 453 27.99 -26.36 5.96
CA ARG A 453 28.83 -27.28 6.77
C ARG A 453 28.08 -27.79 8.00
N ILE A 454 26.86 -28.26 7.79
CA ILE A 454 26.02 -28.93 8.78
C ILE A 454 25.81 -30.39 8.40
N ASP A 455 25.36 -31.19 9.35
CA ASP A 455 25.04 -32.61 9.17
C ASP A 455 23.97 -32.84 8.09
N ASP A 456 24.11 -33.92 7.32
CA ASP A 456 23.24 -34.24 6.17
C ASP A 456 21.77 -34.42 6.59
N ALA A 457 21.49 -35.04 7.74
CA ALA A 457 20.11 -35.23 8.19
C ALA A 457 19.45 -33.90 8.57
N LYS A 458 20.20 -32.99 9.20
CA LYS A 458 19.72 -31.63 9.51
C LYS A 458 19.49 -30.82 8.24
N LEU A 459 20.41 -30.93 7.26
CA LEU A 459 20.27 -30.25 5.98
C LEU A 459 19.05 -30.76 5.20
N ALA A 460 18.85 -32.08 5.16
CA ALA A 460 17.69 -32.72 4.53
C ALA A 460 16.36 -32.22 5.12
N LEU A 461 16.25 -32.13 6.46
CA LEU A 461 15.04 -31.61 7.11
C LEU A 461 14.71 -30.18 6.67
N ILE A 462 15.73 -29.33 6.52
CA ILE A 462 15.56 -27.94 6.07
C ILE A 462 15.10 -27.93 4.60
N PHE A 463 15.72 -28.73 3.73
CA PHE A 463 15.29 -28.85 2.34
C PHE A 463 13.84 -29.36 2.23
N ALA A 464 13.44 -30.34 3.04
CA ALA A 464 12.06 -30.84 3.06
C ALA A 464 11.06 -29.76 3.48
N ARG A 465 11.39 -28.96 4.52
CA ARG A 465 10.53 -27.86 5.00
C ARG A 465 10.38 -26.73 3.98
N HIS A 466 11.42 -26.43 3.23
CA HIS A 466 11.47 -25.26 2.34
C HIS A 466 11.38 -25.60 0.85
N GLY A 467 11.31 -26.89 0.48
CA GLY A 467 11.35 -27.35 -0.90
C GLY A 467 10.19 -26.82 -1.76
N GLY A 468 8.99 -26.73 -1.21
CA GLY A 468 7.85 -26.12 -1.90
C GLY A 468 8.07 -24.64 -2.23
N ALA A 469 8.65 -23.88 -1.30
CA ALA A 469 8.98 -22.48 -1.50
C ALA A 469 10.12 -22.32 -2.54
N LEU A 470 11.15 -23.15 -2.45
CA LEU A 470 12.26 -23.18 -3.40
C LEU A 470 11.79 -23.45 -4.83
N ARG A 471 10.95 -24.48 -5.03
CA ARG A 471 10.36 -24.80 -6.35
C ARG A 471 9.50 -23.66 -6.91
N THR A 472 8.70 -23.02 -6.04
CA THR A 472 7.85 -21.90 -6.44
C THR A 472 8.67 -20.71 -6.95
N VAL A 473 9.75 -20.35 -6.23
CA VAL A 473 10.64 -19.26 -6.64
C VAL A 473 11.43 -19.63 -7.90
N ALA A 474 11.94 -20.86 -7.99
CA ALA A 474 12.66 -21.34 -9.17
C ALA A 474 11.80 -21.31 -10.44
N ALA A 475 10.55 -21.80 -10.36
CA ALA A 475 9.63 -21.81 -11.49
C ALA A 475 9.32 -20.40 -12.01
N ALA A 476 9.09 -19.44 -11.10
CA ALA A 476 8.85 -18.05 -11.49
C ALA A 476 10.08 -17.42 -12.15
N LEU A 477 11.28 -17.62 -11.58
CA LEU A 477 12.51 -17.09 -12.15
C LEU A 477 12.84 -17.72 -13.51
N HIS A 478 12.54 -19.01 -13.71
CA HIS A 478 12.70 -19.69 -15.00
C HIS A 478 11.80 -19.11 -16.09
N ARG A 479 10.55 -18.76 -15.76
CA ARG A 479 9.66 -18.08 -16.71
C ARG A 479 10.26 -16.75 -17.14
N ILE A 480 10.74 -15.94 -16.20
CA ILE A 480 11.43 -14.67 -16.47
C ILE A 480 12.68 -14.89 -17.34
N ASN A 481 13.54 -15.86 -16.97
CA ASN A 481 14.77 -16.16 -17.69
C ASN A 481 14.52 -16.57 -19.15
N ARG A 482 13.46 -17.36 -19.41
CA ARG A 482 13.09 -17.73 -20.79
C ARG A 482 12.71 -16.51 -21.62
N GLN A 483 11.95 -15.58 -21.05
CA GLN A 483 11.55 -14.37 -21.77
C GLN A 483 12.72 -13.41 -21.99
N GLN A 484 13.60 -13.24 -21.00
CA GLN A 484 14.83 -12.47 -21.14
C GLN A 484 15.77 -13.05 -22.21
N LYS A 485 15.88 -14.39 -22.26
CA LYS A 485 16.68 -15.06 -23.29
C LYS A 485 16.11 -14.81 -24.69
N ARG A 486 14.80 -15.01 -24.88
CA ARG A 486 14.12 -14.73 -26.16
C ARG A 486 14.30 -13.28 -26.58
N PHE A 487 14.15 -12.35 -25.64
CA PHE A 487 14.36 -10.93 -25.87
C PHE A 487 15.77 -10.65 -26.41
N GLY A 488 16.82 -11.24 -25.80
CA GLY A 488 18.19 -11.11 -26.30
C GLY A 488 18.47 -11.81 -27.64
N GLU A 489 17.66 -12.79 -28.03
CA GLU A 489 17.74 -13.44 -29.35
C GLU A 489 17.06 -12.60 -30.45
N THR A 490 16.02 -11.84 -30.10
CA THR A 490 15.21 -11.06 -31.06
C THR A 490 15.57 -9.59 -31.16
N THR A 491 16.36 -9.07 -30.23
CA THR A 491 16.65 -7.63 -30.10
C THR A 491 18.15 -7.39 -29.96
N ASP A 492 18.66 -6.40 -30.68
CA ASP A 492 20.02 -5.89 -30.45
C ASP A 492 20.05 -5.13 -29.12
N LEU A 493 20.44 -5.84 -28.06
CA LEU A 493 20.46 -5.31 -26.70
C LEU A 493 21.43 -4.13 -26.55
N VAL A 494 22.51 -4.09 -27.33
CA VAL A 494 23.52 -3.02 -27.24
C VAL A 494 22.96 -1.76 -27.88
N ALA A 495 22.36 -1.88 -29.08
CA ALA A 495 21.69 -0.75 -29.72
C ALA A 495 20.52 -0.23 -28.88
N GLN A 496 19.72 -1.13 -28.28
CA GLN A 496 18.61 -0.76 -27.41
C GLN A 496 19.10 -0.05 -26.13
N ALA A 497 20.15 -0.56 -25.50
CA ALA A 497 20.77 0.07 -24.33
C ALA A 497 21.27 1.49 -24.64
N ALA A 498 21.95 1.68 -25.77
CA ALA A 498 22.43 3.01 -26.19
C ALA A 498 21.28 3.98 -26.50
N SER A 499 20.21 3.50 -27.15
CA SER A 499 19.01 4.30 -27.42
C SER A 499 18.32 4.73 -26.13
N ASP A 500 18.16 3.82 -25.18
CA ASP A 500 17.57 4.12 -23.88
C ASP A 500 18.47 5.07 -23.08
N GLU A 501 19.79 4.89 -23.08
CA GLU A 501 20.73 5.77 -22.39
C GLU A 501 20.55 7.24 -22.84
N ALA A 502 20.42 7.49 -24.15
CA ALA A 502 20.12 8.81 -24.67
C ALA A 502 18.76 9.35 -24.18
N ARG A 503 17.72 8.51 -24.20
CA ARG A 503 16.37 8.87 -23.77
C ARG A 503 16.31 9.20 -22.28
N PHE A 504 16.90 8.37 -21.42
CA PHE A 504 16.95 8.60 -19.98
C PHE A 504 17.79 9.84 -19.66
N THR A 505 18.90 10.07 -20.36
CA THR A 505 19.73 11.28 -20.19
C THR A 505 18.92 12.56 -20.43
N ASP A 506 18.06 12.59 -21.45
CA ASP A 506 17.17 13.73 -21.72
C ASP A 506 16.15 13.94 -20.59
N VAL A 507 15.44 12.88 -20.18
CA VAL A 507 14.46 12.92 -19.07
C VAL A 507 15.09 13.44 -17.78
N PHE A 508 16.29 12.95 -17.45
CA PHE A 508 17.01 13.39 -16.26
C PHE A 508 17.53 14.83 -16.38
N SER A 509 18.00 15.23 -17.56
CA SER A 509 18.46 16.59 -17.82
C SER A 509 17.33 17.61 -17.61
N GLN A 510 16.13 17.33 -18.15
CA GLN A 510 14.95 18.18 -17.99
C GLN A 510 14.57 18.36 -16.51
N ARG A 511 14.66 17.29 -15.71
CA ARG A 511 14.31 17.33 -14.28
C ARG A 511 15.34 18.03 -13.39
N TYR A 512 16.62 17.78 -13.61
CA TYR A 512 17.68 18.17 -12.67
C TYR A 512 18.50 19.38 -13.12
N GLN A 513 18.58 19.69 -14.42
CA GLN A 513 19.19 20.95 -14.88
C GLN A 513 18.25 22.16 -14.66
N GLY A 514 16.93 21.96 -14.62
CA GLY A 514 15.98 23.00 -14.21
C GLY A 514 16.14 23.46 -12.75
N ARG A 515 16.75 22.62 -11.89
CA ARG A 515 17.09 22.99 -10.49
C ARG A 515 18.42 23.73 -10.37
N SER A 516 19.24 23.80 -11.42
CA SER A 516 20.51 24.53 -11.42
C SER A 516 20.37 26.02 -11.76
N LYS A 517 19.14 26.54 -11.84
CA LYS A 517 18.85 27.98 -12.00
C LYS A 517 17.82 28.45 -10.99
N ARG A 518 18.25 28.64 -9.74
CA ARG A 518 17.87 29.83 -8.98
C ARG A 518 19.17 30.46 -8.47
N PRO A 519 19.50 31.70 -8.89
CA PRO A 519 20.60 32.44 -8.29
C PRO A 519 20.38 32.67 -6.78
#